data_AF-A0A9P7JKH3-F1
#
_entry.id   AF-A0A9P7JKH3-F1
#
_cell.length_a   1.000
_cell.length_b   1.000
_cell.length_c   1.000
_cell.angle_alpha   90.00
_cell.angle_beta   90.00
_cell.angle_gamma   90.00
#
_symmetry.space_group_name_H-M   'P 1'
#
loop_
_entity.id
_entity.type
_entity.pdbx_description
1 polymer ?
#
loop_
_entity_poly.entity_id
_entity_poly.type
_entity_poly.pdbx_seq_one_letter_code
_entity_poly.pdbx_strand_id
1 'polypeptide(L)'
;MVSNVRHPPALLDKTKNQDRMWSKAIQDTINRTAGTTQTKNPPTPDELWAERSRSATFNPPADPYTGRRVFVNGDLGEAFRRLQTRLRRNRVIQEVSRQRRHEKKGVKRRRLSSERWRRMFANEVRKKVQLVSTIRRRGAY
;
A
#
# COMPACT_ATOMS: atom_id res chain seq x y z
N MET A 1 -77.37 -44.82 -48.79
CA MET A 1 -77.31 -44.18 -47.46
C MET A 1 -76.64 -45.14 -46.48
N VAL A 2 -75.38 -44.93 -46.10
CA VAL A 2 -74.80 -45.29 -44.78
C VAL A 2 -73.56 -44.38 -44.57
N SER A 3 -73.45 -43.83 -43.36
CA SER A 3 -72.60 -42.72 -42.90
C SER A 3 -71.10 -43.01 -42.75
N ASN A 4 -70.27 -42.04 -43.12
CA ASN A 4 -68.82 -41.99 -42.87
C ASN A 4 -68.53 -41.31 -41.51
N VAL A 5 -68.03 -42.05 -40.51
CA VAL A 5 -67.63 -41.51 -39.20
C VAL A 5 -66.10 -41.37 -39.16
N ARG A 6 -65.60 -40.12 -39.25
CA ARG A 6 -64.18 -39.82 -39.05
C ARG A 6 -63.87 -39.76 -37.55
N HIS A 7 -62.93 -40.57 -37.08
CA HIS A 7 -62.36 -40.48 -35.73
C HIS A 7 -61.11 -39.57 -35.74
N PRO A 8 -60.88 -38.72 -34.71
CA PRO A 8 -59.70 -37.86 -34.62
C PRO A 8 -58.42 -38.64 -34.21
N PRO A 9 -57.23 -38.21 -34.65
CA PRO A 9 -55.96 -38.89 -34.37
C PRO A 9 -55.51 -38.75 -32.91
N ALA A 10 -54.82 -39.79 -32.40
CA ALA A 10 -54.35 -39.93 -31.03
C ALA A 10 -53.40 -38.79 -30.59
N LEU A 11 -53.64 -38.27 -29.39
CA LEU A 11 -52.93 -37.15 -28.78
C LEU A 11 -51.60 -37.65 -28.18
N LEU A 12 -50.46 -37.12 -28.67
CA LEU A 12 -49.13 -37.42 -28.13
C LEU A 12 -49.03 -37.02 -26.64
N ASP A 13 -48.73 -37.99 -25.78
CA ASP A 13 -48.52 -37.79 -24.33
C ASP A 13 -47.20 -37.05 -24.04
N LYS A 14 -47.29 -35.72 -23.86
CA LYS A 14 -46.17 -34.83 -23.52
C LYS A 14 -45.63 -35.04 -22.09
N THR A 15 -46.32 -35.83 -21.27
CA THR A 15 -46.09 -36.01 -19.83
C THR A 15 -44.82 -36.81 -19.53
N LYS A 16 -44.58 -37.91 -20.25
CA LYS A 16 -43.44 -38.81 -20.03
C LYS A 16 -42.07 -38.16 -20.30
N ASN A 17 -42.03 -37.16 -21.18
CA ASN A 17 -40.81 -36.44 -21.50
C ASN A 17 -40.49 -35.34 -20.47
N GLN A 18 -41.52 -34.77 -19.83
CA GLN A 18 -41.36 -33.84 -18.72
C GLN A 18 -40.82 -34.56 -17.48
N ASP A 19 -41.37 -35.73 -17.13
CA ASP A 19 -40.93 -36.48 -15.93
C ASP A 19 -39.45 -36.91 -16.00
N ARG A 20 -38.96 -37.27 -17.20
CA ARG A 20 -37.53 -37.54 -17.44
C ARG A 20 -36.64 -36.29 -17.31
N MET A 21 -37.17 -35.13 -17.66
CA MET A 21 -36.46 -33.86 -17.56
C MET A 21 -36.34 -33.40 -16.11
N TRP A 22 -37.43 -33.54 -15.34
CA TRP A 22 -37.47 -33.20 -13.91
C TRP A 22 -36.62 -34.15 -13.06
N SER A 23 -36.68 -35.46 -13.31
CA SER A 23 -35.82 -36.44 -12.60
C SER A 23 -34.32 -36.22 -12.86
N LYS A 24 -33.93 -35.96 -14.11
CA LYS A 24 -32.53 -35.65 -14.45
C LYS A 24 -32.04 -34.35 -13.80
N ALA A 25 -32.89 -33.32 -13.75
CA ALA A 25 -32.56 -32.06 -13.09
C ALA A 25 -32.36 -32.20 -11.57
N ILE A 26 -33.13 -33.09 -10.93
CA ILE A 26 -32.96 -33.43 -9.51
C ILE A 26 -31.66 -34.21 -9.29
N GLN A 27 -31.37 -35.19 -10.14
CA GLN A 27 -30.11 -35.95 -10.04
C GLN A 27 -28.88 -35.07 -10.27
N ASP A 28 -28.95 -34.12 -11.23
CA ASP A 28 -27.88 -33.16 -11.52
C ASP A 28 -27.67 -32.15 -10.37
N THR A 29 -28.73 -31.71 -9.70
CA THR A 29 -28.59 -30.85 -8.50
C THR A 29 -28.01 -31.63 -7.33
N ILE A 30 -28.39 -32.89 -7.13
CA ILE A 30 -27.78 -33.77 -6.12
C ILE A 30 -26.30 -34.00 -6.43
N ASN A 31 -25.92 -34.27 -7.68
CA ASN A 31 -24.52 -34.45 -8.08
C ASN A 31 -23.69 -33.16 -7.94
N ARG A 32 -24.28 -31.98 -8.21
CA ARG A 32 -23.64 -30.67 -7.94
C ARG A 32 -23.47 -30.39 -6.45
N THR A 33 -24.40 -30.86 -5.62
CA THR A 33 -24.34 -30.69 -4.16
C THR A 33 -23.43 -31.73 -3.50
N ALA A 34 -23.36 -32.95 -4.04
CA ALA A 34 -22.46 -34.02 -3.62
C ALA A 34 -21.01 -33.75 -4.05
N GLY A 35 -20.81 -32.96 -5.11
CA GLY A 35 -19.57 -32.27 -5.42
C GLY A 35 -19.32 -31.12 -4.46
N THR A 36 -19.35 -31.40 -3.15
CA THR A 36 -18.96 -30.45 -2.10
C THR A 36 -17.57 -29.94 -2.45
N THR A 37 -17.54 -28.71 -2.97
CA THR A 37 -16.33 -27.90 -2.96
C THR A 37 -15.92 -27.90 -1.50
N GLN A 38 -14.81 -28.54 -1.16
CA GLN A 38 -14.20 -28.44 0.16
C GLN A 38 -13.93 -26.95 0.38
N THR A 39 -14.89 -26.21 0.94
CA THR A 39 -14.68 -24.86 1.41
C THR A 39 -13.78 -25.04 2.61
N LYS A 40 -12.47 -25.03 2.35
CA LYS A 40 -11.46 -25.00 3.40
C LYS A 40 -11.93 -23.97 4.41
N ASN A 41 -12.05 -24.38 5.68
CA ASN A 41 -12.41 -23.46 6.76
C ASN A 41 -11.61 -22.16 6.59
N PRO A 42 -12.21 -20.98 6.88
CA PRO A 42 -11.47 -19.73 6.79
C PRO A 42 -10.15 -19.92 7.56
N PRO A 43 -9.00 -19.60 6.94
CA PRO A 43 -7.70 -19.89 7.52
C PRO A 43 -7.66 -19.29 8.91
N THR A 44 -7.19 -20.07 9.88
CA THR A 44 -7.06 -19.59 11.24
C THR A 44 -6.16 -18.35 11.25
N PRO A 45 -6.32 -17.43 12.21
CA PRO A 45 -5.39 -16.31 12.35
C PRO A 45 -3.92 -16.78 12.29
N ASP A 46 -3.61 -17.91 12.92
CA ASP A 46 -2.27 -18.51 12.91
C ASP A 46 -1.81 -18.92 11.50
N GLU A 47 -2.69 -19.49 10.68
CA GLU A 47 -2.37 -19.86 9.30
C GLU A 47 -2.13 -18.62 8.42
N LEU A 48 -2.93 -17.57 8.60
CA LEU A 48 -2.73 -16.27 7.95
C LEU A 48 -1.40 -15.62 8.36
N TRP A 49 -1.04 -15.68 9.64
CA TRP A 49 0.24 -15.18 10.14
C TRP A 49 1.41 -16.02 9.61
N ALA A 50 1.26 -17.34 9.50
CA ALA A 50 2.28 -18.25 8.96
C ALA A 50 2.48 -18.06 7.45
N GLU A 51 1.43 -17.79 6.68
CA GLU A 51 1.55 -17.42 5.27
C GLU A 51 2.19 -16.04 5.10
N ARG A 52 1.79 -15.07 5.92
CA ARG A 52 2.37 -13.73 5.93
C ARG A 52 3.83 -13.72 6.32
N SER A 53 4.25 -14.52 7.29
CA SER A 53 5.66 -14.61 7.70
C SER A 53 6.52 -15.27 6.63
N ARG A 54 6.01 -16.30 5.93
CA ARG A 54 6.67 -16.95 4.79
C ARG A 54 6.87 -16.01 3.61
N SER A 55 5.91 -15.13 3.34
CA SER A 55 5.94 -14.17 2.23
C SER A 55 6.53 -12.80 2.60
N ALA A 56 6.67 -12.49 3.89
CA ALA A 56 7.23 -11.22 4.33
C ALA A 56 8.74 -11.19 4.09
N THR A 57 9.14 -10.54 3.00
CA THR A 57 10.52 -10.09 2.82
C THR A 57 10.75 -8.86 3.69
N PHE A 58 11.05 -9.06 4.97
CA PHE A 58 11.49 -7.95 5.81
C PHE A 58 12.87 -7.51 5.34
N ASN A 59 12.99 -6.25 4.93
CA ASN A 59 14.31 -5.67 4.76
C ASN A 59 15.04 -5.78 6.11
N PRO A 60 16.33 -6.18 6.12
CA PRO A 60 17.08 -6.23 7.37
C PRO A 60 17.01 -4.87 8.06
N PRO A 61 17.02 -4.84 9.41
CA PRO A 61 17.00 -3.59 10.15
C PRO A 61 18.12 -2.69 9.65
N ALA A 62 17.83 -1.38 9.56
CA ALA A 62 18.77 -0.43 9.01
C ALA A 62 20.07 -0.41 9.84
N ASP A 63 21.16 -0.87 9.24
CA ASP A 63 22.51 -0.76 9.81
C ASP A 63 22.92 0.74 9.93
N PRO A 64 23.72 1.14 10.96
CA PRO A 64 24.30 2.47 11.12
C PRO A 64 24.83 3.18 9.86
N TYR A 65 25.27 2.42 8.84
CA TYR A 65 25.80 2.96 7.58
C TYR A 65 24.75 3.11 6.47
N THR A 66 23.53 2.64 6.67
CA THR A 66 22.43 2.68 5.68
C THR A 66 22.21 4.08 5.12
N GLY A 67 22.24 5.11 5.97
CA GLY A 67 22.08 6.51 5.57
C GLY A 67 23.36 7.21 5.05
N ARG A 68 24.48 6.49 4.99
CA ARG A 68 25.82 7.00 4.64
C ARG A 68 26.42 6.33 3.40
N ARG A 69 25.69 5.41 2.78
CA ARG A 69 26.07 4.77 1.51
C ARG A 69 25.36 5.43 0.32
N VAL A 70 26.05 5.49 -0.82
CA VAL A 70 25.53 5.93 -2.11
C VAL A 70 26.10 5.00 -3.16
N PHE A 71 25.24 4.47 -4.04
CA PHE A 71 25.70 3.70 -5.19
C PHE A 71 26.33 4.66 -6.21
N VAL A 72 27.47 4.24 -6.76
CA VAL A 72 28.18 4.99 -7.79
C VAL A 72 27.60 4.58 -9.14
N ASN A 73 26.81 5.47 -9.74
CA ASN A 73 26.22 5.26 -11.06
C ASN A 73 26.81 6.34 -12.00
N GLY A 74 27.93 6.04 -12.66
CA GLY A 74 28.64 6.98 -13.54
C GLY A 74 29.78 7.72 -12.83
N ASP A 75 29.79 9.05 -12.90
CA ASP A 75 30.87 9.89 -12.35
C ASP A 75 31.00 9.77 -10.82
N LEU A 76 32.22 9.44 -10.38
CA LEU A 76 32.58 9.36 -8.96
C LEU A 76 32.44 10.72 -8.26
N GLY A 77 32.77 11.82 -8.96
CA GLY A 77 32.63 13.17 -8.42
C GLY A 77 31.18 13.49 -8.07
N GLU A 78 30.24 13.12 -8.92
CA GLU A 78 28.81 13.26 -8.65
C GLU A 78 28.35 12.39 -7.47
N ALA A 79 28.81 11.14 -7.40
CA ALA A 79 28.51 10.25 -6.28
C ALA A 79 28.96 10.85 -4.93
N PHE A 80 30.14 11.47 -4.87
CA PHE A 80 30.61 12.17 -3.67
C PHE A 80 29.75 13.39 -3.33
N ARG A 81 29.34 14.21 -4.31
CA ARG A 81 28.43 15.35 -4.07
C ARG A 81 27.07 14.89 -3.52
N ARG A 82 26.52 13.79 -4.06
CA ARG A 82 25.28 13.17 -3.58
C ARG A 82 25.45 12.68 -2.13
N LEU A 83 26.56 11.99 -1.84
CA LEU A 83 26.89 11.53 -0.48
C LEU A 83 27.01 12.70 0.50
N GLN A 84 27.74 13.75 0.14
CA GLN A 84 27.91 14.93 0.97
C GLN A 84 26.57 15.61 1.28
N THR A 85 25.67 15.68 0.29
CA THR A 85 24.31 16.21 0.48
C THR A 85 23.50 15.35 1.45
N ARG A 86 23.55 14.02 1.35
CA ARG A 86 22.90 13.10 2.29
C ARG A 86 23.42 13.30 3.72
N LEU A 87 24.74 13.36 3.90
CA LEU A 87 25.36 13.56 5.21
C LEU A 87 25.00 14.92 5.83
N ARG A 88 24.88 15.98 5.02
CA ARG A 88 24.43 17.31 5.46
C ARG A 88 22.96 17.31 5.89
N ARG A 89 22.07 16.68 5.11
CA ARG A 89 20.64 16.53 5.47
C ARG A 89 20.46 15.78 6.78
N ASN A 90 21.20 14.70 6.98
CA ASN A 90 21.21 13.91 8.21
C ASN A 90 21.99 14.56 9.36
N ARG A 91 22.57 15.75 9.15
CA ARG A 91 23.37 16.52 10.13
C ARG A 91 24.56 15.77 10.73
N VAL A 92 25.06 14.73 10.08
CA VAL A 92 26.17 13.89 10.59
C VAL A 92 27.42 14.73 10.82
N ILE A 93 27.78 15.58 9.86
CA ILE A 93 28.97 16.44 9.95
C ILE A 93 28.88 17.43 11.12
N GLN A 94 27.70 18.02 11.33
CA GLN A 94 27.47 18.97 12.42
C GLN A 94 27.54 18.27 13.78
N GLU A 95 26.96 17.07 13.86
CA GLU A 95 26.96 16.28 15.07
C GLU A 95 28.37 15.81 15.43
N VAL A 96 29.13 15.29 14.47
CA VAL A 96 30.55 14.93 14.67
C VAL A 96 31.33 16.13 15.20
N SER A 97 31.17 17.32 14.62
CA SER A 97 31.83 18.54 15.08
C SER A 97 31.46 18.91 16.52
N ARG A 98 30.17 18.81 16.88
CA ARG A 98 29.67 19.10 18.24
C ARG A 98 30.13 18.08 19.27
N GLN A 99 30.24 16.81 18.87
CA GLN A 99 30.67 15.72 19.73
C GLN A 99 32.18 15.68 19.98
N ARG A 100 32.99 16.44 19.22
CA ARG A 100 34.45 16.55 19.43
C ARG A 100 34.81 16.96 20.86
N ARG A 101 33.96 17.73 21.54
CA ARG A 101 34.15 18.17 22.92
C ARG A 101 32.86 18.01 23.72
N HIS A 102 32.98 17.78 25.02
CA HIS A 102 31.82 17.71 25.89
C HIS A 102 31.12 19.06 26.00
N GLU A 103 29.84 19.10 25.65
CA GLU A 103 28.94 20.24 25.89
C GLU A 103 28.14 20.03 27.18
N LYS A 104 28.30 20.94 28.16
CA LYS A 104 27.53 20.90 29.41
C LYS A 104 26.02 20.91 29.12
N LYS A 105 25.24 20.14 29.89
CA LYS A 105 23.77 19.99 29.71
C LYS A 105 23.02 21.33 29.62
N GLY A 106 23.34 22.31 30.48
CA GLY A 106 22.71 23.64 30.47
C GLY A 106 23.01 24.44 29.20
N VAL A 107 24.26 24.40 28.73
CA VAL A 107 24.69 25.04 27.49
C VAL A 107 23.98 24.40 26.28
N LYS A 108 23.89 23.07 26.25
CA LYS A 108 23.14 22.32 25.22
C LYS A 108 21.67 22.74 25.16
N ARG A 109 21.00 22.87 26.31
CA ARG A 109 19.58 23.32 26.36
C ARG A 109 19.42 24.74 25.82
N ARG A 110 20.27 25.68 26.24
CA ARG A 110 20.25 27.08 25.75
C ARG A 110 20.47 27.15 24.25
N ARG A 111 21.46 26.40 23.74
CA ARG A 111 21.73 26.30 22.30
C ARG A 111 20.54 25.75 21.53
N LEU A 112 19.98 24.60 21.95
CA LEU A 112 18.85 23.97 21.26
C LEU A 112 17.60 24.88 21.25
N SER A 113 17.35 25.61 22.33
CA SER A 113 16.27 26.61 22.40
C SER A 113 16.50 27.74 21.40
N SER A 114 17.70 28.36 21.41
CA SER A 114 18.05 29.44 20.48
C SER A 114 18.03 28.99 19.02
N GLU A 115 18.51 27.79 18.71
CA GLU A 115 18.45 27.22 17.36
C GLU A 115 17.00 26.98 16.90
N ARG A 116 16.13 26.48 17.79
CA ARG A 116 14.71 26.29 17.48
C ARG A 116 14.05 27.62 17.18
N TRP A 117 14.26 28.63 18.02
CA TRP A 117 13.72 29.96 17.84
C TRP A 117 14.17 30.59 16.51
N ARG A 118 15.48 30.55 16.20
CA ARG A 118 16.01 31.07 14.92
C ARG A 118 15.40 30.39 13.71
N ARG A 119 15.16 29.06 13.77
CA ARG A 119 14.48 28.32 12.69
C ARG A 119 13.02 28.75 12.54
N MET A 120 12.30 28.89 13.64
CA MET A 120 10.90 29.34 13.63
C MET A 120 10.79 30.76 13.08
N PHE A 121 11.60 31.68 13.60
CA PHE A 121 11.67 33.05 13.15
C PHE A 121 11.96 33.15 11.64
N ALA A 122 12.99 32.43 11.15
CA ALA A 122 13.31 32.41 9.72
C ALA A 122 12.16 31.87 8.86
N ASN A 123 11.40 30.88 9.35
CA ASN A 123 10.24 30.35 8.66
C ASN A 123 9.07 31.36 8.64
N GLU A 124 8.82 32.05 9.75
CA GLU A 124 7.79 33.09 9.86
C GLU A 124 8.10 34.27 8.92
N VAL A 125 9.34 34.78 8.96
CA VAL A 125 9.81 35.82 8.05
C VAL A 125 9.63 35.39 6.59
N ARG A 126 10.05 34.16 6.24
CA ARG A 126 9.87 33.62 4.88
C ARG A 126 8.40 33.61 4.46
N LYS A 127 7.49 33.16 5.32
CA LYS A 127 6.04 33.15 5.03
C LYS A 127 5.50 34.56 4.78
N LYS A 128 5.88 35.53 5.61
CA LYS A 128 5.46 36.93 5.46
C LYS A 128 6.00 37.55 4.15
N VAL A 129 7.27 37.32 3.83
CA VAL A 129 7.87 37.79 2.57
C VAL A 129 7.19 37.15 1.36
N GLN A 130 6.89 35.84 1.42
CA GLN A 130 6.16 35.15 0.36
C GLN A 130 4.74 35.72 0.17
N LEU A 131 4.04 36.05 1.26
CA LEU A 131 2.74 36.70 1.19
C LEU A 131 2.83 38.07 0.52
N VAL A 132 3.76 38.93 0.95
CA VAL A 132 3.98 40.25 0.33
C VAL A 132 4.33 40.12 -1.14
N SER A 133 5.22 39.18 -1.50
CA SER A 133 5.55 38.91 -2.91
C SER A 133 4.34 38.45 -3.72
N THR A 134 3.39 37.74 -3.09
CA THR A 134 2.17 37.27 -3.74
C THR A 134 1.19 38.42 -3.95
N ILE A 135 0.99 39.29 -2.96
CA ILE A 135 0.17 40.51 -3.06
C ILE A 135 0.71 41.40 -4.18
N ARG A 136 2.03 41.64 -4.18
CA ARG A 136 2.70 42.43 -5.22
C ARG A 136 2.50 41.85 -6.62
N ARG A 137 2.59 40.52 -6.77
CA ARG A 137 2.35 39.83 -8.05
C ARG A 137 0.90 39.99 -8.54
N ARG A 138 -0.06 40.12 -7.63
CA ARG A 138 -1.48 40.33 -7.95
C ARG A 138 -1.81 41.77 -8.33
N GLY A 139 -0.86 42.70 -8.25
CA GLY A 139 -1.06 44.10 -8.65
C GLY A 139 -1.82 44.95 -7.62
N ALA A 140 -2.02 44.44 -6.40
CA ALA A 140 -2.50 45.25 -5.28
C ALA A 140 -1.29 45.96 -4.64
N TYR A 141 -1.14 47.25 -4.90
CA TYR A 141 -0.14 48.14 -4.29
C TYR A 141 -0.72 49.53 -4.11
#